data_AF-H8L368-F1
#
_entry.id   AF-H8L368-F1
#
_cell.length_a   1.000
_cell.length_b   1.000
_cell.length_c   1.000
_cell.angle_alpha   90.00
_cell.angle_beta   90.00
_cell.angle_gamma   90.00
#
_symmetry.space_group_name_H-M   'P 1'
#
loop_
_entity.id
_entity.type
_entity.pdbx_description
1 polymer ?
#
loop_
_entity_poly.entity_id
_entity_poly.type
_entity_poly.pdbx_seq_one_letter_code
_entity_poly.pdbx_strand_id
1 'polypeptide(L)'
;MRHNKRSWWPLGGCAGLGWLLIGACTVVSAAPFVVVSNEGLSRAEAADQADRRPGPSGIDWSRITPRDQGRRRAVMQWLARGEIRTGQDYFNAAVIMQHGDSLKDARMALAFATLAAQLDPVRVEARQMTAMSWERLLEDQGQPQWYGTQFVRSARTGAWELYPVQPGAISEQQRIALGLPSLAEDHAHLAAINARSKPSTAGH
;
A
#
# COMPACT_ATOMS: atom_id res chain seq x y z
N MET A 1 60.52 51.13 19.67
CA MET A 1 61.85 50.65 19.21
C MET A 1 61.63 49.80 17.97
N ARG A 2 61.64 50.38 16.76
CA ARG A 2 62.76 50.35 15.79
C ARG A 2 63.65 49.10 15.89
N HIS A 3 63.60 48.24 14.88
CA HIS A 3 64.71 47.73 14.05
C HIS A 3 64.06 46.77 13.03
N ASN A 4 63.75 47.19 11.80
CA ASN A 4 64.62 47.24 10.61
C ASN A 4 65.38 45.93 10.36
N LYS A 5 65.04 45.21 9.27
CA LYS A 5 65.94 45.01 8.13
C LYS A 5 65.13 44.79 6.84
N ARG A 6 65.32 45.73 5.90
CA ARG A 6 65.05 45.56 4.47
C ARG A 6 66.21 44.78 3.84
N SER A 7 65.93 43.85 2.95
CA SER A 7 66.87 43.31 1.96
C SER A 7 66.27 43.41 0.56
N TRP A 8 67.13 43.71 -0.40
CA TRP A 8 66.85 44.18 -1.76
C TRP A 8 66.86 43.01 -2.78
N TRP A 9 65.86 43.01 -3.69
CA TRP A 9 65.80 42.68 -5.15
C TRP A 9 66.59 41.46 -5.72
N PRO A 10 66.09 40.73 -6.75
CA PRO A 10 65.52 41.32 -7.98
C PRO A 10 64.25 40.68 -8.57
N LEU A 11 63.62 41.46 -9.45
CA LEU A 11 62.62 41.05 -10.42
C LEU A 11 63.21 40.03 -11.39
N GLY A 12 62.83 38.76 -11.22
CA GLY A 12 63.03 37.72 -12.23
C GLY A 12 61.68 37.38 -12.85
N GLY A 13 61.47 37.81 -14.09
CA GLY A 13 60.30 37.41 -14.87
C GLY A 13 60.35 35.92 -15.18
N CYS A 14 59.36 35.19 -14.69
CA CYS A 14 59.02 33.87 -15.22
C CYS A 14 57.68 34.01 -15.94
N ALA A 15 57.75 34.03 -17.28
CA ALA A 15 56.60 33.74 -18.13
C ALA A 15 56.20 32.28 -17.90
N GLY A 16 55.37 32.03 -16.89
CA GLY A 16 54.75 30.75 -16.66
C GLY A 16 53.58 30.58 -17.62
N LEU A 17 53.73 29.69 -18.60
CA LEU A 17 52.64 29.17 -19.41
C LEU A 17 51.53 28.67 -18.48
N GLY A 18 50.43 29.42 -18.41
CA GLY A 18 49.20 28.98 -17.77
C GLY A 18 48.62 27.83 -18.58
N TRP A 19 48.93 26.60 -18.19
CA TRP A 19 48.18 25.44 -18.64
C TRP A 19 46.82 25.49 -17.96
N LEU A 20 45.83 26.06 -18.66
CA LEU A 20 44.42 25.91 -18.34
C LEU A 20 44.08 24.42 -18.52
N LEU A 21 44.22 23.63 -17.47
CA LEU A 21 43.59 22.31 -17.41
C LEU A 21 42.08 22.54 -17.30
N ILE A 22 41.42 22.68 -18.44
CA ILE A 22 39.98 22.51 -18.56
C ILE A 22 39.74 21.02 -18.28
N GLY A 23 39.57 20.67 -17.01
CA GLY A 23 39.06 19.37 -16.62
C GLY A 23 37.70 19.21 -17.26
N ALA A 24 37.61 18.41 -18.32
CA ALA A 24 36.34 17.97 -18.88
C ALA A 24 35.64 17.17 -17.78
N CYS A 25 34.78 17.85 -17.04
CA CYS A 25 33.88 17.22 -16.07
C CYS A 25 32.87 16.44 -16.90
N THR A 26 33.23 15.22 -17.28
CA THR A 26 32.31 14.31 -17.96
C THR A 26 31.23 13.96 -16.94
N VAL A 27 30.06 14.58 -17.09
CA VAL A 27 28.86 14.17 -16.38
C VAL A 27 28.52 12.78 -16.91
N VAL A 28 28.95 11.74 -16.21
CA VAL A 28 28.47 10.38 -16.48
C VAL A 28 26.99 10.39 -16.11
N SER A 29 26.14 10.50 -17.13
CA SER A 29 24.70 10.35 -16.95
C SER A 29 24.46 8.91 -16.50
N ALA A 30 24.16 8.72 -15.21
CA ALA A 30 23.76 7.43 -14.69
C ALA A 30 22.41 7.08 -15.33
N ALA A 31 22.38 6.04 -16.15
CA ALA A 31 21.14 5.51 -16.67
C ALA A 31 20.21 5.17 -15.48
N PRO A 32 18.90 5.50 -15.55
CA PRO A 32 17.99 5.23 -14.46
C PRO A 32 17.96 3.72 -14.18
N PHE A 33 18.29 3.33 -12.95
CA PHE A 33 18.19 1.95 -12.51
C PHE A 33 16.70 1.61 -12.35
N VAL A 34 16.16 0.81 -13.27
CA VAL A 34 14.77 0.34 -13.16
C VAL A 34 14.73 -0.76 -12.11
N VAL A 35 14.15 -0.45 -10.95
CA VAL A 35 13.88 -1.46 -9.93
C VAL A 35 12.70 -2.31 -10.40
N VAL A 36 12.96 -3.59 -10.66
CA VAL A 36 11.95 -4.56 -11.07
C VAL A 36 11.20 -5.09 -9.84
N SER A 37 9.88 -5.23 -9.96
CA SER A 37 9.01 -5.79 -8.93
C SER A 37 9.31 -7.27 -8.63
N ASN A 38 9.05 -7.68 -7.40
CA ASN A 38 9.23 -9.04 -6.91
C ASN A 38 8.14 -9.97 -7.44
N GLU A 39 8.49 -10.80 -8.43
CA GLU A 39 7.54 -11.75 -9.01
C GLU A 39 6.99 -12.78 -8.02
N GLY A 40 7.79 -13.17 -7.01
CA GLY A 40 7.36 -14.09 -5.97
C GLY A 40 6.21 -13.52 -5.15
N LEU A 41 6.31 -12.24 -4.80
CA LEU A 41 5.26 -11.50 -4.11
C LEU A 41 4.02 -11.31 -5.00
N SER A 42 4.19 -10.98 -6.28
CA SER A 42 3.08 -10.91 -7.24
C SER A 42 2.34 -12.24 -7.39
N ARG A 43 3.06 -13.38 -7.45
CA ARG A 43 2.42 -14.71 -7.48
C ARG A 43 1.71 -15.04 -6.17
N ALA A 44 2.25 -14.61 -5.02
CA ALA A 44 1.63 -14.85 -3.73
C ALA A 44 0.31 -14.08 -3.58
N GLU A 45 0.26 -12.83 -4.02
CA GLU A 45 -0.96 -12.03 -4.06
C GLU A 45 -1.98 -12.61 -5.04
N ALA A 46 -1.56 -13.00 -6.25
CA ALA A 46 -2.47 -13.60 -7.21
C ALA A 46 -3.09 -14.90 -6.68
N ALA A 47 -2.30 -15.71 -5.97
CA ALA A 47 -2.80 -16.91 -5.30
C ALA A 47 -3.73 -16.60 -4.12
N ASP A 48 -3.48 -15.50 -3.39
CA ASP A 48 -4.34 -15.00 -2.32
C ASP A 48 -5.73 -14.62 -2.84
N GLN A 49 -5.78 -13.87 -3.94
CA GLN A 49 -7.03 -13.49 -4.60
C GLN A 49 -7.73 -14.69 -5.26
N ALA A 50 -6.98 -15.60 -5.87
CA ALA A 50 -7.54 -16.79 -6.50
C ALA A 50 -8.26 -17.70 -5.51
N ASP A 51 -7.72 -17.85 -4.30
CA ASP A 51 -8.31 -18.65 -3.22
C ASP A 51 -9.69 -18.11 -2.79
N ARG A 52 -9.97 -16.81 -2.99
CA ARG A 52 -11.22 -16.14 -2.60
C ARG A 52 -12.31 -16.16 -3.67
N ARG A 53 -12.05 -16.76 -4.83
CA ARG A 53 -13.07 -16.95 -5.87
C ARG A 53 -14.03 -18.04 -5.42
N PRO A 54 -15.33 -17.76 -5.24
CA PRO A 54 -16.28 -18.75 -4.75
C PRO A 54 -16.39 -19.91 -5.75
N GLY A 55 -16.20 -21.14 -5.26
CA GLY A 55 -16.51 -22.35 -6.01
C GLY A 55 -17.99 -22.75 -5.87
N PRO A 56 -18.42 -23.88 -6.44
CA PRO A 56 -19.80 -24.37 -6.33
C PRO A 56 -20.29 -24.55 -4.89
N SER A 57 -19.38 -24.88 -3.97
CA SER A 57 -19.67 -25.07 -2.54
C SER A 57 -19.36 -23.84 -1.68
N GLY A 58 -19.11 -22.67 -2.30
CA GLY A 58 -18.66 -21.47 -1.60
C GLY A 58 -17.14 -21.42 -1.40
N ILE A 59 -16.70 -20.65 -0.40
CA ILE A 59 -15.29 -20.43 -0.07
C ILE A 59 -14.90 -21.36 1.08
N ASP A 60 -13.83 -22.16 0.88
CA ASP A 60 -13.29 -23.06 1.89
C ASP A 60 -12.26 -22.35 2.79
N TRP A 61 -12.75 -21.70 3.83
CA TRP A 61 -11.91 -20.97 4.79
C TRP A 61 -10.91 -21.87 5.52
N SER A 62 -11.19 -23.16 5.72
CA SER A 62 -10.29 -24.10 6.41
C SER A 62 -8.97 -24.29 5.64
N ARG A 63 -9.02 -24.16 4.31
CA ARG A 63 -7.87 -24.20 3.43
C ARG A 63 -7.20 -22.85 3.28
N ILE A 64 -7.96 -21.76 3.28
CA ILE A 64 -7.45 -20.41 3.01
C ILE A 64 -6.71 -19.83 4.22
N THR A 65 -7.28 -19.93 5.42
CA THR A 65 -6.69 -19.39 6.65
C THR A 65 -5.20 -19.79 6.86
N PRO A 66 -4.81 -21.08 6.79
CA PRO A 66 -3.39 -21.44 6.94
C PRO A 66 -2.50 -20.93 5.79
N ARG A 67 -3.05 -20.77 4.58
CA ARG A 67 -2.32 -20.22 3.43
C ARG A 67 -2.07 -18.73 3.59
N ASP A 68 -3.08 -17.97 4.02
CA ASP A 68 -2.94 -16.54 4.29
C ASP A 68 -1.87 -16.30 5.36
N GLN A 69 -1.89 -17.09 6.44
CA GLN A 69 -0.86 -17.03 7.47
C GLN A 69 0.55 -17.30 6.89
N GLY A 70 0.67 -18.28 5.99
CA GLY A 70 1.91 -18.57 5.27
C GLY A 70 2.38 -17.41 4.38
N ARG A 71 1.46 -16.78 3.64
CA ARG A 71 1.76 -15.62 2.79
C ARG A 71 2.18 -14.41 3.61
N ARG A 72 1.51 -14.10 4.73
CA ARG A 72 1.92 -13.02 5.65
C ARG A 72 3.34 -13.23 6.18
N ARG A 73 3.70 -14.46 6.56
CA ARG A 73 5.08 -14.79 6.93
C ARG A 73 6.06 -14.54 5.79
N ALA A 74 5.72 -14.93 4.56
CA ALA A 74 6.56 -14.70 3.39
C ALA A 74 6.74 -13.20 3.10
N VAL A 75 5.68 -12.39 3.23
CA VAL A 75 5.74 -10.92 3.14
C VAL A 75 6.75 -10.33 4.11
N MET A 76 6.72 -10.74 5.38
CA MET A 76 7.69 -10.25 6.36
C MET A 76 9.12 -10.70 6.05
N GLN A 77 9.31 -11.88 5.44
CA GLN A 77 10.63 -12.32 4.98
C GLN A 77 11.13 -11.51 3.78
N TRP A 78 10.27 -11.21 2.80
CA TRP A 78 10.59 -10.31 1.69
C TRP A 78 10.97 -8.92 2.19
N LEU A 79 10.21 -8.39 3.15
CA LEU A 79 10.53 -7.11 3.80
C LEU A 79 11.92 -7.15 4.45
N ALA A 80 12.21 -8.18 5.25
CA ALA A 80 13.49 -8.31 5.96
C ALA A 80 14.71 -8.42 5.03
N ARG A 81 14.53 -9.00 3.83
CA ARG A 81 15.58 -9.06 2.78
C ARG A 81 15.64 -7.80 1.91
N GLY A 82 14.79 -6.81 2.19
CA GLY A 82 14.67 -5.59 1.40
C GLY A 82 14.16 -5.84 -0.02
N GLU A 83 13.34 -6.87 -0.23
CA GLU A 83 12.82 -7.32 -1.53
C GLU A 83 11.42 -6.77 -1.86
N ILE A 84 10.91 -5.82 -1.07
CA ILE A 84 9.69 -5.04 -1.35
C ILE A 84 10.16 -3.62 -1.68
N ARG A 85 10.14 -3.24 -2.96
CA ARG A 85 10.84 -2.04 -3.43
C ARG A 85 10.00 -1.12 -4.30
N THR A 86 9.09 -1.67 -5.10
CA THR A 86 8.27 -0.90 -6.03
C THR A 86 6.87 -0.64 -5.47
N GLY A 87 6.15 0.34 -6.04
CA GLY A 87 4.74 0.57 -5.68
C GLY A 87 3.87 -0.69 -5.84
N GLN A 88 4.16 -1.53 -6.86
CA GLN A 88 3.50 -2.82 -7.06
C GLN A 88 3.83 -3.82 -5.94
N ASP A 89 5.09 -3.90 -5.49
CA ASP A 89 5.47 -4.78 -4.38
C ASP A 89 4.72 -4.38 -3.11
N TYR A 90 4.73 -3.08 -2.79
CA TYR A 90 4.03 -2.56 -1.62
C TYR A 90 2.52 -2.79 -1.73
N PHE A 91 1.92 -2.61 -2.90
CA PHE A 91 0.50 -2.89 -3.11
C PHE A 91 0.18 -4.37 -2.87
N ASN A 92 0.97 -5.29 -3.45
CA ASN A 92 0.76 -6.73 -3.29
C ASN A 92 0.95 -7.18 -1.84
N ALA A 93 1.94 -6.61 -1.15
CA ALA A 93 2.13 -6.83 0.28
C ALA A 93 0.94 -6.32 1.10
N ALA A 94 0.41 -5.15 0.77
CA ALA A 94 -0.77 -4.58 1.43
C ALA A 94 -1.99 -5.49 1.30
N VAL A 95 -2.28 -6.00 0.10
CA VAL A 95 -3.37 -6.95 -0.17
C VAL A 95 -3.24 -8.20 0.72
N ILE A 96 -2.05 -8.80 0.77
CA ILE A 96 -1.82 -10.01 1.58
C ILE A 96 -1.98 -9.73 3.07
N MET A 97 -1.47 -8.59 3.55
CA MET A 97 -1.55 -8.22 4.97
C MET A 97 -2.97 -7.79 5.38
N GLN A 98 -3.77 -7.23 4.47
CA GLN A 98 -5.17 -6.86 4.69
C GLN A 98 -6.02 -8.05 5.15
N HIS A 99 -5.67 -9.26 4.71
CA HIS A 99 -6.29 -10.52 5.12
C HIS A 99 -5.71 -11.11 6.42
N GLY A 100 -5.04 -10.28 7.20
CA GLY A 100 -4.61 -10.61 8.55
C GLY A 100 -5.75 -10.62 9.56
N ASP A 101 -5.47 -11.32 10.66
CA ASP A 101 -6.36 -11.54 11.80
C ASP A 101 -5.88 -10.78 13.05
N SER A 102 -4.94 -9.85 12.87
CA SER A 102 -4.36 -9.09 13.97
C SER A 102 -4.23 -7.61 13.65
N LEU A 103 -4.30 -6.78 14.69
CA LEU A 103 -4.03 -5.35 14.61
C LEU A 103 -2.62 -5.06 14.02
N LYS A 104 -1.66 -5.95 14.25
CA LYS A 104 -0.32 -5.84 13.65
C LYS A 104 -0.39 -5.98 12.13
N ASP A 105 -1.15 -6.94 11.63
CA ASP A 105 -1.30 -7.14 10.19
C ASP A 105 -2.04 -5.97 9.53
N ALA A 106 -3.09 -5.46 10.15
CA ALA A 106 -3.80 -4.26 9.68
C ALA A 106 -2.86 -3.03 9.60
N ARG A 107 -2.00 -2.82 10.61
CA ARG A 107 -0.98 -1.76 10.58
C ARG A 107 0.01 -1.93 9.43
N MET A 108 0.46 -3.16 9.18
CA MET A 108 1.36 -3.44 8.07
C MET A 108 0.68 -3.22 6.72
N ALA A 109 -0.57 -3.65 6.57
CA ALA A 109 -1.37 -3.40 5.37
C ALA A 109 -1.47 -1.89 5.09
N LEU A 110 -1.81 -1.09 6.10
CA LEU A 110 -1.89 0.37 5.98
C LEU A 110 -0.55 1.01 5.60
N ALA A 111 0.54 0.60 6.25
CA ALA A 111 1.87 1.12 5.94
C ALA A 111 2.27 0.81 4.49
N PHE A 112 2.06 -0.43 4.04
CA PHE A 112 2.36 -0.83 2.67
C PHE A 112 1.45 -0.15 1.65
N ALA A 113 0.15 -0.04 1.91
CA ALA A 113 -0.78 0.65 1.01
C ALA A 113 -0.42 2.13 0.85
N THR A 114 -0.02 2.78 1.93
CA THR A 114 0.42 4.17 1.93
C THR A 114 1.68 4.36 1.08
N LEU A 115 2.68 3.49 1.24
CA LEU A 115 3.89 3.51 0.41
C LEU A 115 3.59 3.20 -1.06
N ALA A 116 2.71 2.25 -1.33
CA ALA A 116 2.26 1.93 -2.68
C ALA A 116 1.63 3.14 -3.38
N ALA A 117 0.72 3.83 -2.69
CA ALA A 117 0.04 5.01 -3.21
C ALA A 117 0.99 6.21 -3.41
N GLN A 118 2.05 6.32 -2.61
CA GLN A 118 3.07 7.35 -2.78
C GLN A 118 4.01 7.06 -3.96
N LEU A 119 4.39 5.79 -4.14
CA LEU A 119 5.32 5.37 -5.20
C LEU A 119 4.64 5.21 -6.56
N ASP A 120 3.33 4.94 -6.59
CA ASP A 120 2.52 4.82 -7.79
C ASP A 120 1.20 5.62 -7.62
N PRO A 121 1.24 6.96 -7.69
CA PRO A 121 0.09 7.81 -7.40
C PRO A 121 -1.07 7.63 -8.38
N VAL A 122 -0.82 7.10 -9.58
CA VAL A 122 -1.86 6.87 -10.59
C VAL A 122 -2.67 5.60 -10.31
N ARG A 123 -2.14 4.67 -9.51
CA ARG A 123 -2.83 3.46 -9.08
C ARG A 123 -3.93 3.77 -8.07
N VAL A 124 -5.17 3.79 -8.56
CA VAL A 124 -6.37 4.05 -7.75
C VAL A 124 -6.50 3.00 -6.65
N GLU A 125 -6.20 1.74 -6.96
CA GLU A 125 -6.33 0.59 -6.07
C GLU A 125 -5.45 0.73 -4.82
N ALA A 126 -4.27 1.36 -4.93
CA ALA A 126 -3.41 1.60 -3.77
C ALA A 126 -4.00 2.67 -2.83
N ARG A 127 -4.68 3.68 -3.37
CA ARG A 127 -5.40 4.69 -2.59
C ARG A 127 -6.62 4.08 -1.90
N GLN A 128 -7.39 3.26 -2.62
CA GLN A 128 -8.51 2.50 -2.04
C GLN A 128 -8.01 1.55 -0.94
N MET A 129 -6.90 0.83 -1.17
CA MET A 129 -6.31 -0.07 -0.18
C MET A 129 -5.86 0.66 1.09
N THR A 130 -5.42 1.91 0.97
CA THR A 130 -5.10 2.73 2.14
C THR A 130 -6.35 2.97 3.00
N ALA A 131 -7.48 3.31 2.38
CA ALA A 131 -8.77 3.44 3.08
C ALA A 131 -9.22 2.10 3.70
N MET A 132 -9.20 1.01 2.93
CA MET A 132 -9.60 -0.32 3.42
C MET A 132 -8.73 -0.82 4.59
N SER A 133 -7.43 -0.55 4.56
CA SER A 133 -6.51 -0.93 5.64
C SER A 133 -6.70 -0.06 6.88
N TRP A 134 -7.02 1.23 6.70
CA TRP A 134 -7.41 2.11 7.80
C TRP A 134 -8.68 1.60 8.47
N GLU A 135 -9.69 1.19 7.69
CA GLU A 135 -10.92 0.67 8.27
C GLU A 135 -10.74 -0.63 9.03
N ARG A 136 -9.88 -1.53 8.54
CA ARG A 136 -9.55 -2.76 9.27
C ARG A 136 -8.91 -2.45 10.62
N LEU A 137 -8.07 -1.42 10.68
CA LEU A 137 -7.46 -0.97 11.94
C LEU A 137 -8.49 -0.42 12.92
N LEU A 138 -9.45 0.38 12.45
CA LEU A 138 -10.55 0.89 13.27
C LEU A 138 -11.46 -0.24 13.76
N GLU A 139 -11.83 -1.17 12.88
CA GLU A 139 -12.64 -2.34 13.20
C GLU A 139 -11.97 -3.22 14.27
N ASP A 140 -10.67 -3.54 14.11
CA ASP A 140 -9.90 -4.32 15.09
C ASP A 140 -9.80 -3.61 16.46
N GLN A 141 -10.01 -2.30 16.50
CA GLN A 141 -10.07 -1.49 17.72
C GLN A 141 -11.49 -1.24 18.22
N GLY A 142 -12.52 -1.77 17.55
CA GLY A 142 -13.94 -1.57 17.88
C GLY A 142 -14.44 -0.15 17.63
N GLN A 143 -13.80 0.60 16.73
CA GLN A 143 -14.16 1.97 16.38
C GLN A 143 -14.95 2.03 15.09
N PRO A 144 -15.91 2.97 14.95
CA PRO A 144 -16.66 3.14 13.70
C PRO A 144 -15.73 3.52 12.54
N GLN A 145 -16.03 2.98 11.36
CA GLN A 145 -15.28 3.22 10.14
C GLN A 145 -15.48 4.62 9.55
N TRP A 146 -14.52 5.14 8.78
CA TRP A 146 -14.59 6.49 8.20
C TRP A 146 -15.05 6.49 6.74
N TYR A 147 -14.50 5.58 5.96
CA TYR A 147 -14.64 5.40 4.52
C TYR A 147 -15.64 4.30 4.14
N GLY A 148 -16.32 3.67 5.09
CA GLY A 148 -17.44 2.75 4.80
C GLY A 148 -17.10 1.58 3.87
N THR A 149 -15.90 1.00 3.94
CA THR A 149 -15.47 -0.10 3.07
C THR A 149 -15.67 -1.49 3.70
N GLN A 150 -15.85 -1.56 5.03
CA GLN A 150 -15.99 -2.81 5.76
C GLN A 150 -17.46 -3.23 5.87
N PHE A 151 -17.74 -4.47 5.48
CA PHE A 151 -19.03 -5.11 5.63
C PHE A 151 -18.92 -6.27 6.62
N VAL A 152 -19.94 -6.44 7.45
CA VAL A 152 -20.01 -7.50 8.47
C VAL A 152 -21.28 -8.31 8.29
N ARG A 153 -21.26 -9.58 8.75
CA ARG A 153 -22.48 -10.36 8.88
C ARG A 153 -23.13 -10.11 10.22
N SER A 154 -24.40 -9.75 10.19
CA SER A 154 -25.24 -9.59 11.37
C SER A 154 -25.35 -10.91 12.11
N ALA A 155 -24.92 -10.95 13.38
CA ALA A 155 -25.08 -12.14 14.22
C ALA A 155 -26.56 -12.50 14.47
N ARG A 156 -27.46 -11.50 14.35
CA ARG A 156 -28.90 -11.64 14.60
C ARG A 156 -29.66 -12.11 13.37
N THR A 157 -29.36 -11.56 12.20
CA THR A 157 -30.14 -11.81 10.97
C THR A 157 -29.38 -12.65 9.94
N GLY A 158 -28.07 -12.81 10.09
CA GLY A 158 -27.19 -13.44 9.11
C GLY A 158 -26.95 -12.61 7.83
N ALA A 159 -27.61 -11.47 7.69
CA ALA A 159 -27.50 -10.57 6.55
C ALA A 159 -26.18 -9.79 6.57
N TRP A 160 -25.69 -9.40 5.40
CA TRP A 160 -24.58 -8.46 5.29
C TRP A 160 -25.05 -7.04 5.64
N GLU A 161 -24.29 -6.36 6.49
CA GLU A 161 -24.54 -5.00 6.92
C GLU A 161 -23.25 -4.19 6.77
N LEU A 162 -23.37 -2.88 6.53
CA LEU A 162 -22.23 -1.98 6.58
C LEU A 162 -21.80 -1.84 8.04
N TYR A 163 -20.51 -2.01 8.32
CA TYR A 163 -19.99 -1.76 9.67
C TYR A 163 -20.23 -0.28 10.06
N PRO A 164 -20.47 0.09 11.34
CA PRO A 164 -20.88 1.44 11.69
C PRO A 164 -19.95 2.52 11.14
N VAL A 165 -20.49 3.49 10.40
CA VAL A 165 -19.72 4.61 9.83
C VAL A 165 -19.79 5.82 10.77
N GLN A 166 -18.64 6.42 11.08
CA GLN A 166 -18.53 7.63 11.88
C GLN A 166 -19.10 8.82 11.09
N PRO A 167 -20.22 9.44 11.54
CA PRO A 167 -20.80 10.57 10.82
C PRO A 167 -19.82 11.74 10.75
N GLY A 168 -19.65 12.32 9.56
CA GLY A 168 -18.83 13.51 9.33
C GLY A 168 -17.31 13.30 9.37
N ALA A 169 -16.81 12.06 9.56
CA ALA A 169 -15.37 11.81 9.52
C ALA A 169 -14.77 12.11 8.14
N ILE A 170 -15.48 11.70 7.08
CA ILE A 170 -15.10 11.88 5.68
C ILE A 170 -16.36 12.23 4.86
N SER A 171 -16.25 13.15 3.91
CA SER A 171 -17.33 13.51 3.00
C SER A 171 -17.45 12.53 1.83
N GLU A 172 -18.62 12.48 1.19
CA GLU A 172 -18.81 11.63 0.01
C GLU A 172 -17.86 12.01 -1.14
N GLN A 173 -17.59 13.31 -1.33
CA GLN A 173 -16.63 13.78 -2.31
C GLN A 173 -15.20 13.27 -2.02
N GLN A 174 -14.80 13.20 -0.76
CA GLN A 174 -13.49 12.64 -0.38
C GLN A 174 -13.42 11.13 -0.66
N ARG A 175 -14.51 10.38 -0.46
CA ARG A 175 -14.58 8.96 -0.85
C ARG A 175 -14.42 8.78 -2.36
N ILE A 176 -15.18 9.54 -3.15
CA ILE A 176 -15.12 9.50 -4.62
C ILE A 176 -13.72 9.88 -5.12
N ALA A 177 -13.07 10.87 -4.51
CA ALA A 177 -11.70 11.27 -4.86
C ALA A 177 -10.67 10.15 -4.60
N LEU A 178 -10.93 9.27 -3.63
CA LEU A 178 -10.13 8.06 -3.39
C LEU A 178 -10.49 6.90 -4.34
N GLY A 179 -11.50 7.08 -5.20
CA GLY A 179 -12.03 6.06 -6.09
C GLY A 179 -12.97 5.07 -5.41
N LEU A 180 -13.46 5.35 -4.21
CA LEU A 180 -14.42 4.50 -3.52
C LEU A 180 -15.85 4.77 -4.03
N PRO A 181 -16.75 3.77 -3.99
CA PRO A 181 -18.18 4.00 -4.19
C PRO A 181 -18.76 5.00 -3.18
N SER A 182 -19.88 5.62 -3.54
CA SER A 182 -20.70 6.36 -2.58
C SER A 182 -21.31 5.40 -1.55
N LEU A 183 -21.68 5.92 -0.37
CA LEU A 183 -22.38 5.13 0.63
C LEU A 183 -23.73 4.61 0.09
N ALA A 184 -24.40 5.39 -0.75
CA ALA A 184 -25.65 4.99 -1.39
C ALA A 184 -25.46 3.76 -2.31
N GLU A 185 -24.38 3.73 -3.09
CA GLU A 185 -24.02 2.57 -3.92
C GLU A 185 -23.67 1.34 -3.08
N ASP A 186 -22.91 1.51 -1.99
CA ASP A 186 -22.59 0.41 -1.06
C ASP A 186 -23.87 -0.18 -0.42
N HIS A 187 -24.81 0.68 0.00
CA HIS A 187 -26.10 0.23 0.52
C HIS A 187 -26.94 -0.50 -0.54
N ALA A 188 -26.95 -0.02 -1.78
CA ALA A 188 -27.63 -0.71 -2.89
C ALA A 188 -26.99 -2.08 -3.19
N HIS A 189 -25.67 -2.15 -3.13
CA HIS A 189 -24.92 -3.40 -3.30
C HIS A 189 -25.25 -4.42 -2.21
N LEU A 190 -25.26 -4.00 -0.94
CA LEU A 190 -25.68 -4.84 0.20
C LEU A 190 -27.11 -5.35 0.05
N ALA A 191 -28.04 -4.47 -0.34
CA ALA A 191 -29.43 -4.86 -0.59
C ALA A 191 -29.53 -5.96 -1.66
N ALA A 192 -28.75 -5.84 -2.74
CA ALA A 192 -28.69 -6.83 -3.81
C ALA A 192 -28.10 -8.18 -3.34
N ILE A 193 -27.01 -8.18 -2.56
CA ILE A 193 -26.43 -9.41 -1.99
C ILE A 193 -27.43 -10.09 -1.05
N ASN A 194 -28.04 -9.32 -0.15
CA ASN A 194 -28.98 -9.86 0.84
C ASN A 194 -30.24 -10.42 0.18
N ALA A 195 -30.72 -9.81 -0.91
CA ALA A 195 -31.85 -10.32 -1.69
C ALA A 195 -31.54 -11.69 -2.33
N ARG A 196 -30.32 -11.87 -2.85
CA ARG A 196 -29.86 -13.14 -3.44
C ARG A 196 -29.58 -14.23 -2.39
N SER A 197 -29.29 -13.82 -1.16
CA SER A 197 -28.91 -14.73 -0.06
C SER A 197 -30.11 -15.25 0.74
N LYS A 198 -31.33 -14.73 0.51
CA LYS A 198 -32.54 -15.30 1.11
C LYS A 198 -32.72 -16.75 0.59
N PRO A 199 -32.97 -17.74 1.46
CA PRO A 199 -33.32 -19.07 0.99
C PRO A 199 -34.54 -18.95 0.07
N SER A 200 -34.55 -19.70 -1.04
CA SER A 200 -35.78 -19.97 -1.76
C SER A 200 -36.78 -20.50 -0.73
N THR A 201 -37.81 -19.72 -0.41
CA THR A 201 -39.01 -20.24 0.22
C THR A 201 -39.76 -21.05 -0.85
N ALA A 202 -39.16 -22.15 -1.31
CA ALA A 202 -39.89 -23.23 -1.94
C ALA A 202 -40.55 -24.00 -0.79
N GLY A 203 -41.69 -23.45 -0.36
CA GLY A 203 -42.61 -24.15 0.51
C GLY A 203 -43.22 -25.34 -0.22
N HIS A 204 -43.27 -26.44 0.53
CA HIS A 204 -44.36 -27.41 0.67
C HIS A 204 -45.01 -28.01 -0.58
#